data_AF-A0A2S9ALS8-F1
#
_entry.id   AF-A0A2S9ALS8-F1
#
_cell.length_a   1.000
_cell.length_b   1.000
_cell.length_c   1.000
_cell.angle_alpha   90.00
_cell.angle_beta   90.00
_cell.angle_gamma   90.00
#
_symmetry.space_group_name_H-M   'P 1'
#
loop_
_entity.id
_entity.type
_entity.pdbx_description
1 polymer ?
#
loop_
_entity_poly.entity_id
_entity_poly.type
_entity_poly.pdbx_seq_one_letter_code
_entity_poly.pdbx_strand_id
1 'polypeptide(L)'
;MPISADLLLDTSAAIALVHDRNPAHERVLELTQDRVLGLAGHAAIEAYSVLTRMPGGARVSPDRAREIIERSFPAFAPLSAASAKTAITTFADAGIAGGSVYDGLVGLAARDAAVPLLTCDRRAMGTYAALSVEVLLA
;
A
#
# COMPACT_ATOMS: atom_id res chain seq x y z
N MET A 1 -21.02 -0.83 -6.82
CA MET A 1 -19.95 -1.85 -6.85
C MET A 1 -18.68 -1.19 -6.33
N PRO A 2 -17.85 -1.83 -5.50
CA PRO A 2 -16.52 -1.28 -5.26
C PRO A 2 -15.82 -1.20 -6.62
N ILE A 3 -15.23 -0.05 -6.91
CA ILE A 3 -14.51 0.18 -8.16
C ILE A 3 -13.26 -0.72 -8.11
N SER A 4 -13.02 -1.52 -9.14
CA SER A 4 -11.79 -2.33 -9.25
C SER A 4 -10.63 -1.38 -9.55
N ALA A 5 -9.54 -1.46 -8.77
CA ALA A 5 -8.37 -0.62 -8.94
C ALA A 5 -7.51 -1.12 -10.12
N ASP A 6 -6.94 -0.19 -10.89
CA ASP A 6 -5.91 -0.50 -11.89
C ASP A 6 -4.53 -0.65 -11.24
N LEU A 7 -4.33 -0.04 -10.07
CA LEU A 7 -3.08 -0.05 -9.34
C LEU A 7 -3.35 0.09 -7.84
N LEU A 8 -2.73 -0.80 -7.04
CA LEU A 8 -2.74 -0.68 -5.60
C LEU A 8 -1.44 -0.02 -5.12
N LEU A 9 -1.53 0.77 -4.06
CA LEU A 9 -0.37 1.40 -3.43
C LEU A 9 -0.15 0.78 -2.05
N ASP A 10 1.13 0.55 -1.74
CA ASP A 10 1.55 0.36 -0.35
C ASP A 10 1.60 1.71 0.39
N THR A 11 1.90 1.67 1.69
CA THR A 11 1.94 2.89 2.50
C THR A 11 3.00 3.88 2.03
N SER A 12 4.15 3.42 1.55
CA SER A 12 5.23 4.30 1.10
C SER A 12 4.83 5.11 -0.15
N ALA A 13 4.23 4.45 -1.13
CA ALA A 13 3.73 5.09 -2.34
C ALA A 13 2.49 5.94 -2.05
N ALA A 14 1.57 5.47 -1.20
CA ALA A 14 0.39 6.23 -0.82
C ALA A 14 0.76 7.56 -0.15
N ILE A 15 1.72 7.55 0.76
CA ILE A 15 2.23 8.76 1.41
C ILE A 15 2.96 9.66 0.42
N ALA A 16 3.76 9.10 -0.49
CA ALA A 16 4.41 9.87 -1.54
C ALA A 16 3.40 10.56 -2.47
N LEU A 17 2.28 9.91 -2.79
CA LEU A 17 1.23 10.51 -3.62
C LEU A 17 0.54 11.69 -2.93
N VAL A 18 0.23 11.59 -1.63
CA VAL A 18 -0.58 12.61 -0.93
C VAL A 18 0.24 13.68 -0.22
N HIS A 19 1.57 13.52 -0.14
CA HIS A 19 2.48 14.48 0.47
C HIS A 19 3.43 15.07 -0.57
N ASP A 20 3.11 16.28 -1.03
CA ASP A 20 3.82 17.02 -2.09
C ASP A 20 5.33 17.22 -1.85
N ARG A 21 5.76 17.29 -0.58
CA ARG A 21 7.18 17.42 -0.21
C ARG A 21 7.94 16.09 -0.21
N ASN A 22 7.28 14.97 -0.49
CA ASN A 22 7.96 13.68 -0.59
C ASN A 22 8.84 13.67 -1.85
N PRO A 23 10.13 13.26 -1.76
CA PRO A 23 11.01 13.21 -2.94
C PRO A 23 10.51 12.32 -4.08
N ALA A 24 9.67 11.32 -3.78
CA ALA A 24 9.08 10.43 -4.78
C ALA A 24 7.73 10.94 -5.33
N HIS A 25 7.24 12.11 -4.90
CA HIS A 25 5.91 12.62 -5.23
C HIS A 25 5.67 12.69 -6.74
N GLU A 26 6.55 13.38 -7.48
CA GLU A 26 6.45 13.54 -8.93
C GLU A 26 6.46 12.18 -9.65
N ARG A 27 7.35 11.28 -9.22
CA ARG A 27 7.48 9.96 -9.84
C ARG A 27 6.25 9.09 -9.60
N VAL A 28 5.68 9.16 -8.41
CA VAL A 28 4.43 8.45 -8.08
C VAL A 28 3.27 9.05 -8.87
N LEU A 29 3.17 10.38 -8.97
CA LEU A 29 2.14 11.03 -9.79
C LEU A 29 2.17 10.53 -11.24
N GLU A 30 3.33 10.52 -11.89
CA GLU A 30 3.50 9.98 -13.25
C GLU A 30 3.02 8.53 -13.38
N LEU A 31 3.39 7.67 -12.43
CA LEU A 31 3.04 6.24 -12.46
C LEU A 31 1.54 5.98 -12.20
N THR A 32 0.90 6.89 -11.47
CA THR A 32 -0.52 6.82 -11.11
C THR A 32 -1.46 7.57 -12.07
N GLN A 33 -0.91 8.31 -13.04
CA GLN A 33 -1.70 9.12 -13.94
C GLN A 33 -2.72 8.27 -14.73
N ASP A 34 -3.96 8.76 -14.82
CA ASP A 34 -5.06 8.13 -15.56
C ASP A 34 -5.43 6.70 -15.09
N ARG A 35 -5.13 6.35 -13.83
CA ARG A 35 -5.45 5.05 -13.21
C ARG A 35 -6.44 5.20 -12.06
N VAL A 36 -7.30 4.20 -11.88
CA VAL A 36 -8.07 4.02 -10.65
C VAL A 36 -7.15 3.46 -9.57
N LEU A 37 -6.94 4.23 -8.51
CA LEU A 37 -6.03 3.88 -7.43
C LEU A 37 -6.76 3.20 -6.27
N GLY A 38 -6.07 2.28 -5.61
CA GLY A 38 -6.52 1.72 -4.34
C GLY A 38 -5.39 1.47 -3.36
N LEU A 39 -5.75 1.13 -2.13
CA LEU A 39 -4.79 0.75 -1.09
C LEU A 39 -4.81 -0.76 -0.88
N ALA A 40 -3.62 -1.36 -0.79
CA ALA A 40 -3.45 -2.80 -0.60
C ALA A 40 -3.51 -3.18 0.89
N GLY A 41 -4.49 -4.02 1.25
CA GLY A 41 -4.63 -4.60 2.57
C GLY A 41 -4.60 -3.55 3.68
N HIS A 42 -3.76 -3.77 4.68
CA HIS A 42 -3.64 -2.85 5.81
C HIS A 42 -2.90 -1.53 5.50
N ALA A 43 -2.42 -1.31 4.27
CA ALA A 43 -1.71 -0.08 3.89
C ALA A 43 -2.53 1.19 4.16
N ALA A 44 -3.87 1.12 4.10
CA ALA A 44 -4.73 2.25 4.46
C ALA A 44 -4.68 2.61 5.94
N ILE A 45 -4.62 1.61 6.82
CA ILE A 45 -4.52 1.82 8.26
C ILE A 45 -3.15 2.40 8.61
N GLU A 46 -2.10 1.91 7.97
CA GLU A 46 -0.76 2.45 8.15
C GLU A 46 -0.62 3.87 7.59
N ALA A 47 -1.19 4.16 6.41
CA ALA A 47 -1.20 5.51 5.84
C ALA A 47 -1.93 6.50 6.75
N TYR A 48 -3.09 6.13 7.29
CA TYR A 48 -3.82 6.92 8.28
C TYR A 48 -2.96 7.19 9.53
N SER A 49 -2.32 6.15 10.06
CA SER A 49 -1.41 6.26 11.21
C SER A 49 -0.24 7.20 10.91
N VAL A 50 0.37 7.11 9.73
CA VAL A 50 1.47 7.98 9.30
C VAL A 50 1.02 9.44 9.19
N LEU A 51 -0.07 9.73 8.47
CA LEU A 51 -0.58 11.10 8.31
C LEU A 51 -0.89 11.78 9.65
N THR A 52 -1.45 11.03 10.60
CA THR A 52 -1.85 11.54 11.92
C THR A 52 -0.70 11.64 12.93
N ARG A 53 0.46 11.03 12.65
CA ARG A 53 1.66 11.09 13.51
C ARG A 53 2.81 11.91 12.93
N MET A 54 2.66 12.50 11.74
CA MET A 54 3.68 13.35 11.14
C MET A 54 4.15 14.48 12.09
N PRO A 55 5.41 14.93 11.98
CA PRO A 55 5.94 15.98 12.83
C PRO A 55 5.48 17.38 12.41
N GLY A 56 5.34 18.27 13.40
CA GLY A 56 5.10 19.70 13.18
C GLY A 56 3.85 20.01 12.34
N GLY A 57 3.96 20.99 11.45
CA GLY A 57 2.87 21.43 10.58
C GLY A 57 2.45 20.44 9.48
N ALA A 58 3.17 19.33 9.31
CA ALA A 58 2.77 18.25 8.40
C ALA A 58 1.77 17.28 9.03
N ARG A 59 1.54 17.36 10.36
CA ARG A 59 0.55 16.53 11.03
C ARG A 59 -0.86 16.81 10.52
N VAL A 60 -1.54 15.76 10.10
CA VAL A 60 -2.93 15.83 9.64
C VAL A 60 -3.87 15.42 10.78
N SER A 61 -5.00 16.13 10.93
CA SER A 61 -6.04 15.71 11.88
C SER A 61 -6.68 14.39 11.43
N PRO A 62 -7.26 13.58 12.35
CA PRO A 62 -8.00 12.37 12.01
C PRO A 62 -9.01 12.54 10.86
N ASP A 63 -9.88 13.55 10.96
CA ASP A 63 -10.91 13.81 9.93
C ASP A 63 -10.30 14.17 8.59
N ARG A 64 -9.24 14.98 8.60
CA ARG A 64 -8.58 15.37 7.36
C ARG A 64 -7.80 14.22 6.73
N ALA A 65 -7.21 13.33 7.54
CA ALA A 65 -6.53 12.13 7.05
C ALA A 65 -7.52 11.18 6.37
N ARG A 66 -8.72 10.99 6.96
CA ARG A 66 -9.82 10.25 6.34
C ARG A 66 -10.21 10.85 4.98
N GLU A 67 -10.44 12.16 4.91
CA GLU A 67 -10.78 12.84 3.66
C GLU A 67 -9.70 12.69 2.58
N ILE A 68 -8.42 12.80 2.95
CA ILE A 68 -7.30 12.61 2.02
C ILE A 68 -7.32 11.19 1.46
N ILE A 69 -7.47 10.18 2.33
CA ILE A 69 -7.46 8.77 1.92
C ILE A 69 -8.66 8.47 1.01
N GLU A 70 -9.88 8.83 1.42
CA GLU A 70 -11.11 8.56 0.65
C GLU A 70 -11.09 9.25 -0.73
N ARG A 71 -10.53 10.46 -0.82
CA ARG A 71 -10.44 11.19 -2.11
C ARG A 71 -9.34 10.69 -3.02
N SER A 72 -8.22 10.23 -2.46
CA SER A 72 -7.04 9.83 -3.26
C SER A 72 -7.11 8.37 -3.70
N PHE A 73 -7.84 7.53 -2.94
CA PHE A 73 -7.90 6.09 -3.14
C PHE A 73 -9.37 5.62 -3.13
N PRO A 74 -10.07 5.72 -4.28
CA PRO A 74 -11.47 5.30 -4.38
C PRO A 74 -11.69 3.79 -4.21
N ALA A 75 -10.63 2.99 -4.27
CA ALA A 75 -10.68 1.54 -4.09
C ALA A 75 -9.88 1.07 -2.87
N PHE A 76 -10.30 -0.07 -2.30
CA PHE A 76 -9.62 -0.73 -1.20
C PHE A 76 -9.61 -2.23 -1.45
N ALA A 77 -8.43 -2.85 -1.40
CA ALA A 77 -8.26 -4.28 -1.62
C ALA A 77 -7.90 -4.96 -0.29
N PRO A 78 -8.88 -5.37 0.54
CA PRO A 78 -8.59 -6.12 1.75
C PRO A 78 -8.01 -7.49 1.40
N LEU A 79 -7.19 -8.04 2.30
CA LEU A 79 -6.78 -9.44 2.21
C LEU A 79 -8.02 -10.34 2.40
N SER A 80 -8.30 -11.25 1.48
CA SER A 80 -9.43 -12.17 1.63
C SER A 80 -9.30 -13.03 2.89
N ALA A 81 -10.44 -13.47 3.43
CA ALA A 81 -10.46 -14.37 4.59
C ALA A 81 -9.69 -15.68 4.35
N ALA A 82 -9.70 -16.19 3.12
CA ALA A 82 -8.97 -17.40 2.75
C ALA A 82 -7.45 -17.19 2.76
N SER A 83 -6.98 -16.10 2.15
CA SER A 83 -5.57 -15.72 2.15
C SER A 83 -5.09 -15.34 3.55
N ALA A 84 -5.90 -14.66 4.35
CA ALA A 84 -5.58 -14.36 5.76
C ALA A 84 -5.40 -15.63 6.61
N LYS A 85 -6.26 -16.64 6.41
CA LYS A 85 -6.17 -17.92 7.15
C LYS A 85 -4.88 -18.68 6.86
N THR A 86 -4.30 -18.52 5.69
CA THR A 86 -3.09 -19.22 5.23
C THR A 86 -1.84 -18.34 5.21
N ALA A 87 -1.96 -17.07 5.64
CA ALA A 87 -0.89 -16.08 5.55
C ALA A 87 0.38 -16.51 6.30
N ILE A 88 0.24 -17.01 7.53
CA ILE A 88 1.39 -17.45 8.35
C ILE A 88 2.15 -18.58 7.66
N THR A 89 1.46 -19.58 7.13
CA THR A 89 2.08 -20.67 6.35
C THR A 89 2.79 -20.12 5.12
N THR A 90 2.11 -19.25 4.37
CA THR A 90 2.69 -18.62 3.17
C THR A 90 3.96 -17.83 3.51
N PHE A 91 3.98 -17.10 4.62
CA PHE A 91 5.16 -16.34 5.06
C PHE A 91 6.30 -17.27 5.50
N ALA A 92 5.98 -18.33 6.25
CA ALA A 92 6.98 -19.32 6.65
C ALA A 92 7.64 -19.99 5.42
N ASP A 93 6.83 -20.41 4.45
CA ASP A 93 7.30 -21.04 3.21
C ASP A 93 8.14 -20.07 2.36
N ALA A 94 7.80 -18.79 2.38
CA ALA A 94 8.51 -17.72 1.66
C ALA A 94 9.73 -17.16 2.44
N GLY A 95 10.00 -17.63 3.66
CA GLY A 95 11.09 -17.12 4.51
C GLY A 95 10.87 -15.68 5.02
N ILE A 96 9.63 -15.19 5.03
CA ILE A 96 9.25 -13.85 5.47
C ILE A 96 9.08 -13.86 7.00
N ALA A 97 9.79 -12.98 7.70
CA ALA A 97 9.79 -12.93 9.16
C ALA A 97 10.01 -11.51 9.71
N GLY A 98 9.73 -11.33 11.01
CA GLY A 98 9.92 -10.05 11.70
C GLY A 98 9.08 -8.93 11.08
N GLY A 99 9.66 -7.73 10.97
CA GLY A 99 8.95 -6.55 10.45
C GLY A 99 8.45 -6.70 9.01
N SER A 100 9.09 -7.54 8.18
CA SER A 100 8.71 -7.75 6.78
C SER A 100 7.35 -8.47 6.61
N VAL A 101 6.80 -9.03 7.68
CA VAL A 101 5.45 -9.63 7.69
C VAL A 101 4.38 -8.60 7.32
N TYR A 102 4.55 -7.34 7.70
CA TYR A 102 3.61 -6.26 7.38
C TYR A 102 3.63 -5.97 5.87
N ASP A 103 4.81 -5.80 5.26
CA ASP A 103 4.93 -5.74 3.80
C ASP A 103 4.34 -7.00 3.14
N GLY A 104 4.54 -8.16 3.76
CA GLY A 104 3.96 -9.43 3.32
C GLY A 104 2.42 -9.41 3.26
N LEU A 105 1.75 -8.78 4.22
CA LEU A 105 0.30 -8.62 4.22
C LEU A 105 -0.18 -7.69 3.09
N VAL A 106 0.54 -6.60 2.84
CA VAL A 106 0.29 -5.71 1.69
C VAL A 106 0.43 -6.48 0.37
N GLY A 107 1.56 -7.16 0.20
CA GLY A 107 1.87 -7.94 -1.00
C GLY A 107 0.84 -9.05 -1.25
N LEU A 108 0.46 -9.79 -0.20
CA LEU A 108 -0.58 -10.81 -0.30
C LEU A 108 -1.93 -10.21 -0.71
N ALA A 109 -2.31 -9.05 -0.18
CA ALA A 109 -3.58 -8.42 -0.55
C ALA A 109 -3.60 -8.00 -2.02
N ALA A 110 -2.48 -7.46 -2.54
CA ALA A 110 -2.36 -7.11 -3.96
C ALA A 110 -2.43 -8.36 -4.87
N ARG A 111 -1.72 -9.44 -4.48
CA ARG A 111 -1.76 -10.72 -5.19
C ARG A 111 -3.15 -11.35 -5.19
N ASP A 112 -3.81 -11.35 -4.05
CA ASP A 112 -5.17 -11.89 -3.85
C ASP A 112 -6.22 -11.12 -4.68
N ALA A 113 -6.04 -9.80 -4.82
CA ALA A 113 -6.85 -8.96 -5.69
C ALA A 113 -6.47 -9.06 -7.18
N ALA A 114 -5.34 -9.68 -7.52
CA ALA A 114 -4.77 -9.72 -8.87
C ALA A 114 -4.56 -8.32 -9.49
N VAL A 115 -4.09 -7.36 -8.67
CA VAL A 115 -3.79 -5.99 -9.11
C VAL A 115 -2.31 -5.68 -8.79
N PRO A 116 -1.57 -5.06 -9.72
CA PRO A 116 -0.18 -4.68 -9.47
C PRO A 116 -0.04 -3.71 -8.29
N LEU A 117 1.10 -3.79 -7.59
CA LEU A 117 1.44 -2.98 -6.42
C LEU A 117 2.48 -1.92 -6.78
N LEU A 118 2.24 -0.67 -6.43
CA LEU A 118 3.21 0.42 -6.48
C LEU A 118 3.82 0.64 -5.09
N THR A 119 5.15 0.71 -5.03
CA THR A 119 5.92 0.98 -3.81
C THR A 119 7.02 2.01 -4.06
N CYS A 120 7.39 2.76 -3.03
CA CYS A 120 8.62 3.56 -2.96
C CYS A 120 9.69 2.88 -2.08
N ASP A 121 9.36 1.78 -1.38
CA ASP A 121 10.27 1.13 -0.44
C ASP A 121 11.05 -0.01 -1.11
N ARG A 122 12.27 0.30 -1.54
CA ARG A 122 13.18 -0.70 -2.12
C ARG A 122 13.48 -1.86 -1.18
N ARG A 123 13.37 -1.68 0.15
CA ARG A 123 13.65 -2.74 1.13
C ARG A 123 12.56 -3.81 1.13
N ALA A 124 11.32 -3.45 0.81
CA ALA A 124 10.18 -4.36 0.75
C ALA A 124 10.18 -5.24 -0.53
N MET A 125 10.98 -4.88 -1.54
CA MET A 125 11.05 -5.62 -2.81
C MET A 125 11.36 -7.11 -2.64
N GLY A 126 12.22 -7.47 -1.69
CA GLY A 126 12.54 -8.88 -1.40
C GLY A 126 11.30 -9.65 -0.93
N THR A 127 10.51 -9.04 -0.05
CA THR A 127 9.24 -9.60 0.45
C THR A 127 8.24 -9.77 -0.68
N TYR A 128 8.05 -8.74 -1.51
CA TYR A 128 7.10 -8.79 -2.62
C TYR A 128 7.50 -9.83 -3.68
N ALA A 129 8.79 -9.92 -4.00
CA ALA A 129 9.32 -10.93 -4.91
C ALA A 129 9.11 -12.36 -4.36
N ALA A 130 9.35 -12.58 -3.07
CA ALA A 130 9.14 -13.88 -2.42
C ALA A 130 7.66 -14.34 -2.49
N LEU A 131 6.72 -13.39 -2.57
CA LEU A 131 5.29 -13.66 -2.72
C LEU A 131 4.81 -13.69 -4.18
N SER A 132 5.69 -13.48 -5.16
CA SER A 132 5.37 -13.37 -6.59
C SER A 132 4.35 -12.27 -6.89
N VAL A 133 4.50 -11.11 -6.24
CA VAL A 133 3.66 -9.92 -6.48
C VAL A 133 4.18 -9.19 -7.70
N GLU A 134 3.29 -8.74 -8.58
CA GLU A 134 3.63 -7.80 -9.65
C GLU A 134 3.83 -6.41 -9.05
N VAL A 135 5.04 -5.87 -9.14
CA VAL A 135 5.42 -4.62 -8.46
C VAL A 135 6.00 -3.58 -9.43
N LEU A 136 5.53 -2.35 -9.29
CA LEU A 136 6.15 -1.15 -9.84
C LEU A 136 6.90 -0.45 -8.71
N LEU A 137 8.17 -0.08 -8.96
CA LEU A 137 8.98 0.70 -8.04
C LEU A 137 9.07 2.15 -8.55
N ALA A 138 8.70 3.10 -7.69
CA ALA A 138 8.89 4.53 -7.91
C ALA A 138 10.31 4.96 -7.56
#